data_AF-A0A7Y2CUN9-F1
#
_entry.id   AF-A0A7Y2CUN9-F1
#
_cell.length_a   1.000
_cell.length_b   1.000
_cell.length_c   1.000
_cell.angle_alpha   90.00
_cell.angle_beta   90.00
_cell.angle_gamma   90.00
#
_symmetry.space_group_name_H-M   'P 1'
#
loop_
_entity.id
_entity.type
_entity.pdbx_description
1 polymer ?
#
loop_
_entity_poly.entity_id
_entity_poly.type
_entity_poly.pdbx_seq_one_letter_code
_entity_poly.pdbx_strand_id
1 'polypeptide(L)'
;MPHSLVAVVAMALASLVTFQQHRSVLMQRMISVRSQVSVESTAAASDRLEEVTATAFDEAVLTTAVHSAVSLTSFVSGAGQLGESADFNDVDDYDGSVLEMERTASGKTLRFRTITRVSYVSELDGSTPVGYMTRLKKVSVEAVPLELTMADTIRVSEVVACGDLCQW
;
A
#
# COMPACT_ATOMS: atom_id res chain seq x y z
N MET A 1 -6.87 66.16 -4.54
CA MET A 1 -7.17 65.01 -5.44
C MET A 1 -6.01 64.02 -5.67
N PRO A 2 -4.69 64.33 -5.53
CA PRO A 2 -3.65 63.30 -5.70
C PRO A 2 -3.54 62.31 -4.53
N HIS A 3 -3.85 62.74 -3.29
CA HIS A 3 -3.77 61.91 -2.09
C HIS A 3 -4.73 60.70 -2.10
N SER A 4 -5.91 60.84 -2.71
CA SER A 4 -6.89 59.75 -2.82
C SER A 4 -6.46 58.66 -3.80
N LEU A 5 -5.72 59.01 -4.85
CA LEU A 5 -5.27 58.05 -5.87
C LEU A 5 -4.12 57.18 -5.34
N VAL A 6 -3.20 57.77 -4.57
CA VAL A 6 -2.14 57.04 -3.86
C VAL A 6 -2.73 56.07 -2.84
N ALA A 7 -3.76 56.47 -2.09
CA ALA A 7 -4.43 55.60 -1.13
C ALA A 7 -5.10 54.38 -1.78
N VAL A 8 -5.76 54.56 -2.93
CA VAL A 8 -6.39 53.46 -3.68
C VAL A 8 -5.34 52.48 -4.21
N VAL A 9 -4.23 52.97 -4.76
CA VAL A 9 -3.14 52.11 -5.23
C VAL A 9 -2.49 51.35 -4.06
N ALA A 10 -2.27 52.00 -2.92
CA ALA A 10 -1.73 51.35 -1.73
C ALA A 10 -2.66 50.24 -1.22
N MET A 11 -3.98 50.45 -1.21
CA MET A 11 -4.95 49.43 -0.84
C MET A 11 -4.97 48.26 -1.83
N ALA A 12 -4.85 48.53 -3.13
CA ALA A 12 -4.80 47.49 -4.16
C ALA A 12 -3.51 46.64 -4.08
N LEU A 13 -2.37 47.26 -3.76
CA LEU A 13 -1.12 46.53 -3.52
C LEU A 13 -1.19 45.70 -2.25
N ALA A 14 -1.74 46.26 -1.17
CA ALA A 14 -1.92 45.55 0.08
C ALA A 14 -2.83 44.33 -0.10
N SER A 15 -3.94 44.44 -0.84
CA SER A 15 -4.83 43.31 -1.11
C SER A 15 -4.17 42.24 -1.99
N LEU A 16 -3.33 42.64 -2.95
CA LEU A 16 -2.56 41.68 -3.75
C LEU A 16 -1.57 40.91 -2.88
N VAL A 17 -0.87 41.58 -1.98
CA VAL A 17 0.08 40.96 -1.05
C VAL A 17 -0.62 40.01 -0.09
N THR A 18 -1.75 40.41 0.51
CA THR A 18 -2.50 39.52 1.41
C THR A 18 -3.06 38.32 0.66
N PHE A 19 -3.55 38.50 -0.57
CA PHE A 19 -4.00 37.39 -1.41
C PHE A 19 -2.86 36.41 -1.74
N GLN A 20 -1.68 36.90 -2.07
CA GLN A 20 -0.50 36.06 -2.31
C GLN A 20 -0.07 35.30 -1.04
N GLN A 21 -0.10 35.96 0.12
CA GLN A 21 0.18 35.32 1.40
C GLN A 21 -0.82 34.21 1.71
N HIS A 22 -2.12 34.47 1.55
CA HIS A 22 -3.16 33.44 1.76
C HIS A 22 -2.98 32.26 0.81
N ARG A 23 -2.66 32.51 -0.47
CA ARG A 23 -2.38 31.45 -1.44
C ARG A 23 -1.17 30.62 -1.02
N SER A 24 -0.10 31.26 -0.53
CA SER A 24 1.09 30.56 -0.04
C SER A 24 0.78 29.67 1.17
N VAL A 25 0.04 30.19 2.15
CA VAL A 25 -0.37 29.43 3.34
C VAL A 25 -1.25 28.24 2.96
N LEU A 26 -2.19 28.43 2.04
CA LEU A 26 -3.04 27.32 1.55
C LEU A 26 -2.21 26.25 0.84
N MET A 27 -1.24 26.65 0.01
CA MET A 27 -0.37 25.71 -0.68
C MET A 27 0.49 24.89 0.30
N GLN A 28 1.07 25.55 1.30
CA GLN A 28 1.84 24.89 2.36
C GLN A 28 0.98 23.89 3.15
N ARG A 29 -0.26 24.26 3.49
CA ARG A 29 -1.19 23.36 4.17
C ARG A 29 -1.55 22.15 3.31
N MET A 30 -1.79 22.35 2.01
CA MET A 30 -2.06 21.23 1.10
C MET A 30 -0.88 20.26 0.99
N ILE A 31 0.35 20.78 0.87
CA ILE A 31 1.57 19.96 0.84
C ILE A 31 1.70 19.18 2.15
N SER A 32 1.50 19.83 3.29
CA SER A 32 1.57 19.18 4.60
C SER A 32 0.55 18.05 4.72
N VAL A 33 -0.70 18.26 4.31
CA VAL A 33 -1.74 17.23 4.36
C VAL A 33 -1.41 16.07 3.43
N ARG A 34 -0.95 16.34 2.20
CA ARG A 34 -0.54 15.29 1.25
C ARG A 34 0.62 14.46 1.78
N SER A 35 1.62 15.11 2.36
CA SER A 35 2.76 14.41 2.97
C SER A 35 2.32 13.52 4.13
N GLN A 36 1.44 14.01 5.01
CA GLN A 36 0.90 13.19 6.10
C GLN A 36 0.15 11.97 5.57
N VAL A 37 -0.74 12.16 4.60
CA VAL A 37 -1.51 11.06 3.99
C VAL A 37 -0.59 10.04 3.33
N SER A 38 0.48 10.49 2.66
CA SER A 38 1.47 9.60 2.05
C SER A 38 2.26 8.78 3.07
N VAL A 39 2.59 9.37 4.22
CA VAL A 39 3.29 8.65 5.30
C VAL A 39 2.37 7.60 5.91
N GLU A 40 1.13 7.99 6.23
CA GLU A 40 0.16 7.07 6.82
C GLU A 40 -0.30 5.97 5.85
N SER A 41 -0.42 6.26 4.55
CA SER A 41 -0.72 5.22 3.56
C SER A 41 0.44 4.24 3.40
N THR A 42 1.69 4.72 3.47
CA THR A 42 2.87 3.85 3.49
C THR A 42 2.86 2.96 4.72
N ALA A 43 2.61 3.53 5.90
CA ALA A 43 2.50 2.76 7.15
C ALA A 43 1.35 1.74 7.08
N ALA A 44 0.19 2.11 6.54
CA ALA A 44 -0.91 1.18 6.34
C ALA A 44 -0.56 0.03 5.40
N ALA A 45 0.14 0.30 4.30
CA ALA A 45 0.57 -0.73 3.36
C ALA A 45 1.66 -1.64 3.96
N SER A 46 2.62 -1.05 4.69
CA SER A 46 3.70 -1.78 5.37
C SER A 46 3.20 -2.68 6.48
N ASP A 47 2.30 -2.21 7.34
CA ASP A 47 1.78 -3.05 8.43
C ASP A 47 0.98 -4.23 7.88
N ARG A 48 0.23 -4.02 6.78
CA ARG A 48 -0.46 -5.11 6.10
C ARG A 48 0.52 -6.06 5.40
N LEU A 49 1.60 -5.55 4.82
CA LEU A 49 2.66 -6.37 4.23
C LEU A 49 3.35 -7.22 5.31
N GLU A 50 3.63 -6.64 6.48
CA GLU A 50 4.24 -7.35 7.62
C GLU A 50 3.31 -8.45 8.13
N GLU A 51 2.01 -8.17 8.27
CA GLU A 51 1.02 -9.19 8.65
C GLU A 51 1.03 -10.39 7.70
N VAL A 52 1.03 -10.13 6.39
CA VAL A 52 1.02 -11.18 5.35
C VAL A 52 2.34 -11.93 5.31
N THR A 53 3.47 -11.26 5.44
CA THR A 53 4.80 -11.89 5.36
C THR A 53 5.19 -12.61 6.65
N ALA A 54 4.48 -12.37 7.75
CA ALA A 54 4.65 -13.08 9.01
C ALA A 54 3.94 -14.45 9.05
N THR A 55 3.03 -14.73 8.11
CA THR A 55 2.40 -16.06 8.00
C THR A 55 3.31 -17.05 7.27
N ALA A 56 2.92 -18.33 7.26
CA ALA A 56 3.69 -19.35 6.58
C ALA A 56 3.71 -19.12 5.07
N PHE A 57 4.76 -19.57 4.39
CA PHE A 57 4.87 -19.43 2.95
C PHE A 57 3.73 -20.14 2.20
N ASP A 58 3.28 -21.28 2.70
CA ASP A 58 2.25 -22.16 2.12
C ASP A 58 1.76 -23.13 3.20
N GLU A 59 0.50 -23.53 3.19
CA GLU A 59 -0.05 -24.51 4.14
C GLU A 59 0.78 -25.82 4.13
N ALA A 60 1.25 -26.26 2.95
CA ALA A 60 2.01 -27.49 2.80
C ALA A 60 3.35 -27.48 3.56
N VAL A 61 3.90 -26.30 3.84
CA VAL A 61 5.19 -26.14 4.55
C VAL A 61 5.05 -25.90 6.05
N LEU A 62 3.82 -25.79 6.57
CA LEU A 62 3.58 -25.54 8.01
C LEU A 62 4.12 -26.64 8.92
N THR A 63 4.05 -27.90 8.47
CA THR A 63 4.36 -29.07 9.32
C THR A 63 5.54 -29.89 8.85
N THR A 64 5.89 -29.83 7.55
CA THR A 64 6.95 -30.66 6.96
C THR A 64 7.65 -29.94 5.82
N ALA A 65 8.93 -30.27 5.61
CA ALA A 65 9.64 -29.83 4.42
C ALA A 65 9.05 -30.52 3.17
N VAL A 66 8.96 -29.75 2.08
CA VAL A 66 8.39 -30.14 0.81
C VAL A 66 9.51 -30.34 -0.22
N HIS A 67 9.46 -31.44 -0.98
CA HIS A 67 10.51 -31.83 -1.93
C HIS A 67 10.15 -31.62 -3.40
N SER A 68 9.01 -31.00 -3.68
CA SER A 68 8.54 -30.76 -5.05
C SER A 68 7.64 -29.53 -5.09
N ALA A 69 7.83 -28.68 -6.11
CA ALA A 69 6.99 -27.51 -6.33
C ALA A 69 5.49 -27.86 -6.50
N VAL A 70 5.18 -29.07 -7.00
CA VAL A 70 3.79 -29.53 -7.22
C VAL A 70 3.04 -29.79 -5.91
N SER A 71 3.78 -29.89 -4.79
CA SER A 71 3.19 -30.06 -3.46
C SER A 71 2.82 -28.72 -2.81
N LEU A 72 3.24 -27.59 -3.39
CA LEU A 72 2.78 -26.27 -2.98
C LEU A 72 1.38 -26.00 -3.54
N THR A 73 0.69 -25.06 -2.90
CA THR A 73 -0.62 -24.60 -3.34
C THR A 73 -0.60 -24.11 -4.79
N SER A 74 -1.55 -24.63 -5.57
CA SER A 74 -1.68 -24.30 -6.98
C SER A 74 -2.32 -22.94 -7.18
N PHE A 75 -1.56 -22.01 -7.75
CA PHE A 75 -2.08 -20.68 -8.02
C PHE A 75 -2.93 -20.67 -9.30
N VAL A 76 -4.26 -20.77 -9.16
CA VAL A 76 -5.18 -20.46 -10.25
C VAL A 76 -5.38 -18.95 -10.26
N SER A 77 -4.73 -18.27 -11.19
CA SER A 77 -4.73 -16.81 -11.30
C SER A 77 -6.13 -16.19 -11.14
N GLY A 78 -6.30 -15.30 -10.16
CA GLY A 78 -7.46 -14.41 -10.07
C GLY A 78 -8.63 -14.91 -9.22
N ALA A 79 -8.51 -16.06 -8.58
CA ALA A 79 -9.40 -16.45 -7.49
C ALA A 79 -8.54 -16.74 -6.27
N GLY A 80 -8.77 -16.04 -5.16
CA GLY A 80 -8.43 -16.62 -3.86
C GLY A 80 -8.90 -18.06 -3.87
N GLN A 81 -8.05 -18.97 -3.40
CA GLN A 81 -8.19 -20.40 -3.59
C GLN A 81 -9.65 -20.85 -3.46
N LEU A 82 -10.20 -21.46 -4.51
CA LEU A 82 -11.50 -22.13 -4.44
C LEU A 82 -11.35 -23.34 -3.51
N GLY A 83 -11.55 -23.16 -2.20
CA GLY A 83 -11.66 -24.28 -1.26
C GLY A 83 -10.82 -24.20 0.01
N GLU A 84 -10.02 -23.16 0.24
CA GLU A 84 -9.36 -22.98 1.53
C GLU A 84 -10.30 -22.40 2.57
N SER A 85 -10.08 -22.83 3.83
CA SER A 85 -10.86 -22.37 4.96
C SER A 85 -10.72 -20.85 5.10
N ALA A 86 -11.68 -20.18 5.72
CA ALA A 86 -11.60 -18.72 5.95
C ALA A 86 -10.46 -18.28 6.90
N ASP A 87 -9.59 -19.20 7.30
CA ASP A 87 -8.46 -18.97 8.19
C ASP A 87 -7.26 -18.56 7.33
N PHE A 88 -6.91 -17.27 7.36
CA PHE A 88 -5.69 -16.72 6.76
C PHE A 88 -4.45 -17.28 7.48
N ASN A 89 -3.98 -18.45 7.07
CA ASN A 89 -2.93 -19.19 7.77
C ASN A 89 -1.60 -19.21 7.01
N ASP A 90 -1.60 -18.90 5.72
CA ASP A 90 -0.41 -18.77 4.88
C ASP A 90 -0.43 -17.48 4.04
N VAL A 91 0.55 -17.31 3.13
CA VAL A 91 0.74 -16.09 2.35
C VAL A 91 -0.29 -15.97 1.23
N ASP A 92 -0.67 -17.06 0.57
CA ASP A 92 -1.53 -17.06 -0.61
C ASP A 92 -3.01 -16.90 -0.32
N ASP A 93 -3.45 -17.21 0.90
CA ASP A 93 -4.78 -16.82 1.42
C ASP A 93 -5.07 -15.32 1.28
N TYR A 94 -4.01 -14.50 1.28
CA TYR A 94 -4.14 -13.06 1.20
C TYR A 94 -4.32 -12.53 -0.22
N ASP A 95 -4.22 -13.34 -1.29
CA ASP A 95 -4.41 -12.83 -2.65
C ASP A 95 -5.83 -12.29 -2.87
N GLY A 96 -5.91 -11.03 -3.30
CA GLY A 96 -7.18 -10.34 -3.49
C GLY A 96 -7.86 -9.91 -2.19
N SER A 97 -7.24 -10.14 -1.02
CA SER A 97 -7.79 -9.68 0.26
C SER A 97 -7.87 -8.15 0.30
N VAL A 98 -9.00 -7.66 0.79
CA VAL A 98 -9.27 -6.23 0.96
C VAL A 98 -9.59 -5.98 2.44
N LEU A 99 -8.86 -5.05 3.04
CA LEU A 99 -9.08 -4.63 4.42
C LEU A 99 -9.20 -3.10 4.48
N GLU A 100 -10.11 -2.61 5.29
CA GLU A 100 -10.17 -1.19 5.62
C GLU A 100 -9.52 -0.97 6.98
N MET A 101 -8.63 0.00 7.04
CA MET A 101 -7.88 0.35 8.24
C MET A 101 -7.99 1.83 8.54
N GLU A 102 -7.96 2.16 9.83
CA GLU A 102 -7.97 3.54 10.30
C GLU A 102 -6.61 3.91 10.89
N ARG A 103 -6.11 5.11 10.58
CA ARG A 103 -4.92 5.70 11.20
C ARG A 103 -5.26 7.08 11.72
N THR A 104 -4.71 7.44 12.87
CA THR A 104 -4.89 8.77 13.44
C THR A 104 -3.64 9.61 13.18
N ALA A 105 -3.77 10.65 12.35
CA ALA A 105 -2.70 11.59 12.07
C ALA A 105 -3.14 13.02 12.38
N SER A 106 -2.34 13.74 13.18
CA SER A 106 -2.62 15.14 13.57
C SER A 106 -4.04 15.37 14.13
N GLY A 107 -4.56 14.40 14.90
CA GLY A 107 -5.90 14.47 15.51
C GLY A 107 -7.05 14.24 14.53
N LYS A 108 -6.78 13.72 13.32
CA LYS A 108 -7.80 13.28 12.37
C LYS A 108 -7.65 11.79 12.10
N THR A 109 -8.77 11.10 12.02
CA THR A 109 -8.83 9.73 11.52
C THR A 109 -8.83 9.75 9.99
N LEU A 110 -7.88 9.02 9.39
CA LEU A 110 -7.79 8.74 7.97
C LEU A 110 -8.12 7.27 7.75
N ARG A 111 -8.88 6.94 6.71
CA ARG A 111 -9.19 5.56 6.36
C ARG A 111 -8.50 5.17 5.07
N PHE A 112 -7.97 3.97 5.08
CA PHE A 112 -7.27 3.39 3.96
C PHE A 112 -7.92 2.05 3.63
N ARG A 113 -8.01 1.77 2.34
CA ARG A 113 -8.29 0.43 1.83
C ARG A 113 -6.99 -0.19 1.38
N THR A 114 -6.58 -1.27 2.03
CA THR A 114 -5.44 -2.07 1.60
C THR A 114 -5.90 -3.21 0.71
N ILE A 115 -5.26 -3.39 -0.44
CA ILE A 115 -5.51 -4.48 -1.38
C ILE A 115 -4.23 -5.30 -1.48
N THR A 116 -4.30 -6.59 -1.16
CA THR A 116 -3.14 -7.48 -1.22
C THR A 116 -3.18 -8.31 -2.51
N ARG A 117 -2.01 -8.50 -3.12
CA ARG A 117 -1.80 -9.36 -4.28
C ARG A 117 -0.62 -10.25 -4.04
N VAL A 118 -0.81 -11.54 -4.29
CA VAL A 118 0.24 -12.55 -4.16
C VAL A 118 0.42 -13.22 -5.50
N SER A 119 1.65 -13.55 -5.85
CA SER A 119 1.95 -14.31 -7.06
C SER A 119 3.25 -15.08 -6.89
N TYR A 120 3.33 -16.28 -7.45
CA TYR A 120 4.63 -16.91 -7.65
C TYR A 120 5.48 -16.06 -8.59
N VAL A 121 6.78 -16.01 -8.32
CA VAL A 121 7.75 -15.32 -9.18
C VAL A 121 8.86 -16.24 -9.65
N SER A 122 9.45 -15.90 -10.78
CA SER A 122 10.59 -16.60 -11.36
C SER A 122 11.77 -16.63 -10.38
N GLU A 123 12.33 -17.81 -10.15
CA GLU A 123 13.51 -17.98 -9.29
C GLU A 123 14.79 -17.37 -9.90
N LEU A 124 14.76 -17.05 -11.21
CA LEU A 124 15.91 -16.45 -11.90
C LEU A 124 16.06 -14.95 -11.62
N ASP A 125 14.93 -14.24 -11.45
CA ASP A 125 14.91 -12.78 -11.31
C ASP A 125 14.16 -12.28 -10.06
N GLY A 126 13.48 -13.16 -9.34
CA GLY A 126 12.71 -12.87 -8.13
C GLY A 126 11.60 -11.84 -8.30
N SER A 127 11.22 -11.48 -9.53
CA SER A 127 10.37 -10.31 -9.77
C SER A 127 9.30 -10.52 -10.84
N THR A 128 9.54 -11.40 -11.80
CA THR A 128 8.62 -11.72 -12.88
C THR A 128 7.55 -12.70 -12.39
N PRO A 129 6.25 -12.33 -12.38
CA PRO A 129 5.19 -13.25 -12.02
C PRO A 129 5.14 -14.45 -12.98
N VAL A 130 4.95 -15.64 -12.42
CA VAL A 130 4.83 -16.89 -13.17
C VAL A 130 3.55 -17.62 -12.78
N GLY A 131 3.00 -18.38 -13.73
CA GLY A 131 1.77 -19.17 -13.53
C GLY A 131 2.02 -20.59 -13.02
N TYR A 132 3.20 -20.87 -12.45
CA TYR A 132 3.59 -22.16 -11.91
C TYR A 132 4.23 -21.98 -10.53
N MET A 133 4.17 -23.01 -9.69
CA MET A 133 4.68 -22.96 -8.32
C MET A 133 6.21 -22.84 -8.32
N THR A 134 6.73 -21.96 -7.46
CA THR A 134 8.16 -21.73 -7.25
C THR A 134 8.46 -21.56 -5.77
N ARG A 135 9.74 -21.50 -5.40
CA ARG A 135 10.19 -21.24 -4.02
C ARG A 135 10.01 -19.79 -3.59
N LEU A 136 9.52 -18.92 -4.48
CA LEU A 136 9.41 -17.47 -4.26
C LEU A 136 7.98 -16.99 -4.55
N LYS A 137 7.39 -16.30 -3.58
CA LYS A 137 6.12 -15.58 -3.73
C LYS A 137 6.40 -14.08 -3.60
N LYS A 138 5.84 -13.27 -4.48
CA LYS A 138 5.84 -11.81 -4.35
C LYS A 138 4.51 -11.35 -3.78
N VAL A 139 4.59 -10.68 -2.64
CA VAL A 139 3.45 -10.03 -1.99
C VAL A 139 3.50 -8.55 -2.35
N SER A 140 2.39 -8.00 -2.81
CA SER A 140 2.23 -6.58 -3.12
C SER A 140 0.99 -6.06 -2.41
N VAL A 141 1.15 -4.99 -1.63
CA VAL A 141 0.05 -4.34 -0.92
C VAL A 141 -0.11 -2.92 -1.47
N GLU A 142 -1.33 -2.58 -1.85
CA GLU A 142 -1.72 -1.24 -2.26
C GLU A 142 -2.56 -0.58 -1.17
N ALA A 143 -2.18 0.59 -0.70
CA ALA A 143 -2.99 1.41 0.20
C ALA A 143 -3.64 2.57 -0.56
N VAL A 144 -4.97 2.56 -0.61
CA VAL A 144 -5.81 3.56 -1.25
C VAL A 144 -6.50 4.41 -0.18
N PRO A 145 -6.20 5.72 -0.09
CA PRO A 145 -6.91 6.63 0.82
C PRO A 145 -8.39 6.78 0.41
N LEU A 146 -9.32 6.71 1.37
CA LEU A 146 -10.76 6.77 1.09
C LEU A 146 -11.33 8.19 1.11
N GLU A 147 -10.75 9.10 1.91
CA GLU A 147 -11.27 10.47 2.08
C GLU A 147 -10.75 11.48 1.05
N LEU A 148 -9.65 11.15 0.36
CA LEU A 148 -8.94 12.09 -0.51
C LEU A 148 -8.77 11.47 -1.89
N THR A 149 -9.71 11.76 -2.78
CA THR A 149 -9.73 11.29 -4.17
C THR A 149 -8.54 11.76 -5.01
N MET A 150 -7.75 12.73 -4.52
CA MET A 150 -6.54 13.23 -5.17
C MET A 150 -5.24 12.78 -4.49
N ALA A 151 -5.32 11.89 -3.49
CA ALA A 151 -4.13 11.33 -2.86
C ALA A 151 -3.62 10.14 -3.69
N ASP A 152 -2.30 10.01 -3.77
CA ASP A 152 -1.67 8.93 -4.52
C ASP A 152 -1.88 7.59 -3.80
N THR A 153 -2.16 6.54 -4.57
CA THR A 153 -2.11 5.15 -4.09
C THR A 153 -0.65 4.76 -3.87
N ILE A 154 -0.34 4.29 -2.66
CA ILE A 154 1.00 3.76 -2.36
C ILE A 154 0.98 2.25 -2.56
N ARG A 155 2.02 1.71 -3.21
CA ARG A 155 2.23 0.27 -3.34
C ARG A 155 3.57 -0.09 -2.71
N VAL A 156 3.56 -1.06 -1.82
CA VAL A 156 4.75 -1.71 -1.27
C VAL A 156 4.74 -3.17 -1.70
N SER A 157 5.92 -3.76 -1.90
CA SER A 157 6.01 -5.17 -2.28
C SER A 157 7.28 -5.80 -1.76
N GLU A 158 7.19 -7.07 -1.42
CA GLU A 158 8.29 -7.89 -0.93
C GLU A 158 8.24 -9.28 -1.55
N VAL A 159 9.40 -9.92 -1.64
CA VAL A 159 9.55 -11.29 -2.14
C VAL A 159 9.83 -12.19 -0.95
N VAL A 160 8.92 -13.10 -0.67
CA VAL A 160 9.01 -14.11 0.37
C VAL A 160 9.57 -15.39 -0.23
N ALA A 161 10.56 -15.97 0.45
CA ALA A 161 11.13 -17.25 0.07
C ALA A 161 10.68 -18.35 1.03
N CYS A 162 10.40 -19.53 0.48
CA CYS A 162 10.10 -20.73 1.26
C CYS A 162 11.28 -21.21 2.14
N GLY A 163 12.51 -20.80 1.80
CA GLY A 163 13.72 -21.13 2.56
C GLY A 163 14.04 -22.64 2.57
N ASP A 164 14.48 -23.14 3.73
CA ASP A 164 14.91 -24.53 3.96
C ASP A 164 13.75 -25.54 3.98
N LEU A 165 12.51 -25.04 4.01
CA LEU A 165 11.30 -25.86 3.96
C LEU A 165 11.01 -26.38 2.55
N CYS A 166 11.52 -25.73 1.51
CA CYS A 166 11.45 -26.23 0.14
C CYS A 166 12.80 -26.85 -0.24
N GLN A 167 12.83 -28.15 -0.52
CA GLN A 167 14.07 -28.90 -0.76
C GLN A 167 14.05 -29.56 -2.15
N TRP A 168 14.26 -28.75 -3.18
CA TRP A 168 14.54 -29.18 -4.56
C TRP A 168 15.45 -28.16 -5.26
#